data_AF-A0AAF0DDN4-F1
#
_entry.id   AF-A0AAF0DDN4-F1
#
_cell.length_a   1.000
_cell.length_b   1.000
_cell.length_c   1.000
_cell.angle_alpha   90.00
_cell.angle_beta   90.00
_cell.angle_gamma   90.00
#
_symmetry.space_group_name_H-M   'P 1'
#
loop_
_entity.id
_entity.type
_entity.pdbx_description
1 polymer ?
#
loop_
_entity_poly.entity_id
_entity_poly.type
_entity_poly.pdbx_seq_one_letter_code
_entity_poly.pdbx_strand_id
1 'polypeptide(L)'
;MICSSSRCCELIQGILERRSEALKKQGGTEPSIIHTRPIFVWEPVPDRCCEEELPNFYKAIRYVDVVSPNENELARLFGKTTWKKGNEQDQALAETIVKAGIGPESNGTLVIRAGKEGCYAFSRHGMLELPAFKYVNVVDPTGAGNTFLGALAQGLVSSERGPFNVVQEMLNTSEAWQNIRNAWKDEGKIPAALICAIVAASFAIEQIGVPRISFSSEGLEYWNGARYTERIRLYKKQFMEMYDTLSENRNPIS
;
A
#
# COMPACT_ATOMS: atom_id res chain seq x y z
N MET A 1 11.13 -1.89 1.27
CA MET A 1 12.54 -1.46 1.13
C MET A 1 12.56 0.02 0.85
N ILE A 2 13.45 0.78 1.50
CA ILE A 2 13.57 2.23 1.30
C ILE A 2 15.00 2.49 0.83
N CYS A 3 15.18 2.82 -0.44
CA CYS A 3 16.50 3.00 -1.05
C CYS A 3 16.41 3.70 -2.42
N SER A 4 17.55 4.08 -3.00
CA SER A 4 17.60 4.60 -4.38
C SER A 4 17.18 3.55 -5.40
N SER A 5 16.87 3.96 -6.62
CA SER A 5 16.43 3.03 -7.68
C SER A 5 17.49 1.99 -8.02
N SER A 6 18.75 2.41 -8.19
CA SER A 6 19.86 1.47 -8.44
C SER A 6 20.03 0.47 -7.30
N ARG A 7 19.95 0.94 -6.05
CA ARG A 7 20.08 0.07 -4.88
C ARG A 7 18.91 -0.90 -4.75
N CYS A 8 17.71 -0.49 -5.15
CA CYS A 8 16.54 -1.35 -5.20
C CYS A 8 16.77 -2.53 -6.15
N CYS A 9 17.26 -2.26 -7.36
CA CYS A 9 17.61 -3.30 -8.34
C CYS A 9 18.65 -4.29 -7.78
N GLU A 10 19.74 -3.78 -7.21
CA GLU A 10 20.81 -4.61 -6.63
C GLU A 10 20.30 -5.51 -5.50
N LEU A 11 19.51 -4.96 -4.58
CA LEU A 11 18.98 -5.71 -3.44
C LEU A 11 18.05 -6.83 -3.90
N ILE A 12 17.16 -6.55 -4.85
CA ILE A 12 16.22 -7.55 -5.35
C ILE A 12 16.98 -8.67 -6.08
N GLN A 13 17.90 -8.32 -6.97
CA GLN A 13 18.71 -9.31 -7.69
C GLN A 13 19.49 -10.19 -6.71
N GLY A 14 20.19 -9.59 -5.74
CA GLY A 14 20.93 -10.35 -4.73
C GLY A 14 20.04 -11.24 -3.85
N ILE A 15 18.80 -10.82 -3.54
CA ILE A 15 17.83 -11.67 -2.83
C ILE A 15 17.42 -12.86 -3.69
N LEU A 16 17.10 -12.63 -4.98
CA LEU A 16 16.67 -13.69 -5.89
C LEU A 16 17.80 -14.69 -6.18
N GLU A 17 19.03 -14.22 -6.37
CA GLU A 17 20.22 -15.06 -6.56
C GLU A 17 20.45 -15.98 -5.37
N ARG A 18 20.51 -15.42 -4.15
CA ARG A 18 20.71 -16.23 -2.92
C ARG A 18 19.59 -17.25 -2.71
N ARG A 19 18.35 -16.90 -3.04
CA ARG A 19 17.22 -17.85 -2.99
C ARG A 19 17.38 -18.97 -4.01
N SER A 20 17.79 -18.64 -5.24
CA SER A 20 18.09 -19.64 -6.28
C SER A 20 19.21 -20.59 -5.86
N GLU A 21 20.28 -20.07 -5.27
CA GLU A 21 21.37 -20.88 -4.72
C GLU A 21 20.93 -21.80 -3.57
N ALA A 22 20.11 -21.27 -2.66
CA ALA A 22 19.56 -22.06 -1.56
C ALA A 22 18.68 -23.22 -2.07
N LEU A 23 17.85 -22.98 -3.09
CA LEU A 23 17.03 -24.01 -3.75
C LEU A 23 17.88 -25.11 -4.39
N LYS A 24 18.94 -24.73 -5.11
CA LYS A 24 19.87 -25.70 -5.73
C LYS A 24 20.55 -26.60 -4.69
N LYS A 25 20.87 -26.06 -3.51
CA LYS A 25 21.52 -26.81 -2.42
C LYS A 25 20.56 -27.77 -1.69
N GLN A 26 19.25 -27.55 -1.72
CA GLN A 26 18.26 -28.37 -1.01
C GLN A 26 17.81 -29.64 -1.77
N GLY A 27 18.37 -29.94 -2.95
CA GLY A 27 18.16 -31.25 -3.58
C GLY A 27 16.75 -31.53 -4.11
N GLY A 28 15.91 -30.51 -4.33
CA GLY A 28 14.67 -30.64 -5.10
C GLY A 28 13.51 -31.37 -4.41
N THR A 29 13.45 -31.41 -3.08
CA THR A 29 12.32 -32.02 -2.36
C THR A 29 11.39 -30.98 -1.70
N GLU A 30 10.13 -31.09 -2.10
CA GLU A 30 8.90 -30.38 -1.71
C GLU A 30 8.76 -28.88 -2.03
N PRO A 31 7.54 -28.43 -2.43
CA PRO A 31 7.23 -27.02 -2.71
C PRO A 31 7.23 -26.20 -1.42
N SER A 32 8.42 -25.83 -0.96
CA SER A 32 8.60 -24.90 0.16
C SER A 32 8.35 -23.45 -0.27
N ILE A 33 8.05 -22.55 0.70
CA ILE A 33 7.98 -21.07 0.55
C ILE A 33 9.17 -20.48 -0.25
N ILE A 34 10.28 -21.22 -0.37
CA ILE A 34 11.46 -20.84 -1.11
C ILE A 34 11.20 -20.83 -2.63
N HIS A 35 10.23 -21.60 -3.13
CA HIS A 35 9.85 -21.69 -4.55
C HIS A 35 9.03 -20.51 -5.04
N THR A 36 8.32 -19.81 -4.16
CA THR A 36 7.53 -18.63 -4.52
C THR A 36 8.44 -17.39 -4.59
N ARG A 37 8.25 -16.55 -5.62
CA ARG A 37 8.94 -15.25 -5.69
C ARG A 37 8.49 -14.38 -4.51
N PRO A 38 9.41 -13.79 -3.72
CA PRO A 38 9.04 -12.84 -2.68
C PRO A 38 8.28 -11.64 -3.24
N ILE A 39 7.39 -11.06 -2.45
CA ILE A 39 6.73 -9.79 -2.77
C ILE A 39 7.68 -8.66 -2.38
N PHE A 40 7.94 -7.75 -3.30
CA PHE A 40 8.79 -6.57 -3.09
C PHE A 40 7.94 -5.30 -3.08
N VAL A 41 7.93 -4.63 -1.94
CA VAL A 41 7.38 -3.28 -1.76
C VAL A 41 8.54 -2.30 -1.64
N TRP A 42 8.56 -1.27 -2.48
CA TRP A 42 9.65 -0.30 -2.54
C TRP A 42 9.15 1.15 -2.42
N GLU A 43 9.84 1.94 -1.62
CA GLU A 43 9.73 3.39 -1.52
C GLU A 43 11.06 4.01 -1.98
N PRO A 44 11.05 4.96 -2.94
CA PRO A 44 12.25 5.69 -3.32
C PRO A 44 12.67 6.61 -2.17
N VAL A 45 13.98 6.75 -1.92
CA VAL A 45 14.46 7.71 -0.91
C VAL A 45 14.18 9.15 -1.34
N PRO A 46 13.77 10.05 -0.43
CA PRO A 46 13.41 11.42 -0.75
C PRO A 46 14.50 12.19 -1.52
N ASP A 47 15.77 11.96 -1.18
CA ASP A 47 16.91 12.69 -1.77
C ASP A 47 17.17 12.32 -3.24
N ARG A 48 16.61 11.20 -3.71
CA ARG A 48 16.74 10.73 -5.10
C ARG A 48 15.47 10.91 -5.92
N CYS A 49 14.42 11.49 -5.34
CA CYS A 49 13.24 11.87 -6.08
C CYS A 49 13.50 13.18 -6.84
N CYS A 50 14.15 13.08 -7.99
CA CYS A 50 14.43 14.17 -8.92
C CYS A 50 14.35 13.68 -10.37
N GLU A 51 14.24 14.61 -11.32
CA GLU A 51 14.04 14.29 -12.75
C GLU A 51 15.17 13.44 -13.33
N GLU A 52 16.40 13.65 -12.88
CA GLU A 52 17.58 12.93 -13.37
C GLU A 52 17.54 11.43 -13.00
N GLU A 53 16.83 11.07 -11.92
CA GLU A 53 16.69 9.68 -11.49
C GLU A 53 15.54 8.96 -12.20
N LEU A 54 14.68 9.68 -12.94
CA LEU A 54 13.51 9.10 -13.60
C LEU A 54 13.83 7.89 -14.50
N PRO A 55 14.92 7.86 -15.30
CA PRO A 55 15.30 6.66 -16.05
C PRO A 55 15.62 5.45 -15.16
N ASN A 56 16.23 5.67 -13.99
CA ASN A 56 16.55 4.60 -13.05
C ASN A 56 15.30 4.16 -12.28
N PHE A 57 14.40 5.10 -11.95
CA PHE A 57 13.09 4.79 -11.40
C PHE A 57 12.32 3.82 -12.31
N TYR A 58 12.23 4.11 -13.61
CA TYR A 58 11.57 3.23 -14.58
C TYR A 58 12.23 1.86 -14.72
N LYS A 59 13.54 1.74 -14.49
CA LYS A 59 14.21 0.43 -14.41
C LYS A 59 13.82 -0.31 -13.13
N ALA A 60 13.85 0.37 -11.99
CA ALA A 60 13.57 -0.21 -10.68
C ALA A 60 12.13 -0.71 -10.52
N ILE A 61 11.14 0.03 -11.06
CA ILE A 61 9.74 -0.39 -10.94
C ILE A 61 9.46 -1.75 -11.59
N ARG A 62 10.30 -2.21 -12.53
CA ARG A 62 10.17 -3.52 -13.20
C ARG A 62 10.46 -4.71 -12.28
N TYR A 63 11.13 -4.48 -11.15
CA TYR A 63 11.53 -5.54 -10.23
C TYR A 63 10.57 -5.73 -9.04
N VAL A 64 9.72 -4.73 -8.77
CA VAL A 64 8.88 -4.65 -7.56
C VAL A 64 7.41 -4.90 -7.85
N ASP A 65 6.68 -5.42 -6.87
CA ASP A 65 5.24 -5.64 -6.96
C ASP A 65 4.46 -4.37 -6.62
N VAL A 66 5.01 -3.57 -5.70
CA VAL A 66 4.47 -2.26 -5.32
C VAL A 66 5.58 -1.23 -5.25
N VAL A 67 5.39 -0.10 -5.90
CA VAL A 67 6.19 1.12 -5.74
C VAL A 67 5.34 2.17 -5.01
N SER A 68 5.86 2.77 -3.95
CA SER A 68 5.07 3.63 -3.05
C SER A 68 5.75 4.93 -2.62
N PRO A 69 5.91 5.90 -3.55
CA PRO A 69 6.31 7.26 -3.18
C PRO A 69 5.18 7.96 -2.41
N ASN A 70 5.51 9.02 -1.67
CA ASN A 70 4.51 10.02 -1.27
C ASN A 70 4.22 11.02 -2.40
N GLU A 71 3.22 11.89 -2.22
CA GLU A 71 2.80 12.84 -3.26
C GLU A 71 3.91 13.83 -3.67
N ASN A 72 4.76 14.24 -2.75
CA ASN A 72 5.86 15.17 -3.01
C ASN A 72 7.04 14.49 -3.71
N GLU A 73 7.38 13.27 -3.30
CA GLU A 73 8.37 12.41 -3.95
C GLU A 73 7.98 12.14 -5.40
N LEU A 74 6.71 11.77 -5.63
CA LEU A 74 6.22 11.54 -6.97
C LEU A 74 6.28 12.81 -7.82
N ALA A 75 5.84 13.95 -7.29
CA ALA A 75 5.89 15.22 -8.01
C ALA A 75 7.31 15.56 -8.46
N ARG A 76 8.30 15.43 -7.55
CA ARG A 76 9.69 15.80 -7.82
C ARG A 76 10.37 14.92 -8.88
N LEU A 77 9.95 13.65 -9.02
CA LEU A 77 10.43 12.79 -10.12
C LEU A 77 10.07 13.33 -11.51
N PHE A 78 9.06 14.20 -11.61
CA PHE A 78 8.60 14.82 -12.84
C PHE A 78 8.78 16.34 -12.86
N GLY A 79 9.71 16.88 -12.05
CA GLY A 79 10.00 18.32 -12.03
C GLY A 79 8.92 19.18 -11.41
N LYS A 80 7.95 18.56 -10.72
CA LYS A 80 6.83 19.24 -10.07
C LYS A 80 7.08 19.41 -8.58
N THR A 81 6.45 20.44 -8.01
CA THR A 81 6.47 20.70 -6.56
C THR A 81 5.36 19.96 -5.82
N THR A 82 4.23 19.71 -6.48
CA THR A 82 3.07 19.04 -5.89
C THR A 82 2.45 18.08 -6.89
N TRP A 83 1.94 16.96 -6.39
CA TRP A 83 1.05 16.06 -7.11
C TRP A 83 -0.34 16.14 -6.47
N LYS A 84 -1.38 16.29 -7.29
CA LYS A 84 -2.76 16.37 -6.83
C LYS A 84 -3.64 15.45 -7.64
N LYS A 85 -4.39 14.58 -6.97
CA LYS A 85 -5.37 13.69 -7.62
C LYS A 85 -6.37 14.47 -8.49
N GLY A 86 -6.82 15.66 -8.09
CA GLY A 86 -7.73 16.47 -8.90
C GLY A 86 -7.14 17.07 -10.19
N ASN A 87 -5.84 16.94 -10.43
CA ASN A 87 -5.17 17.48 -11.62
C ASN A 87 -5.03 16.38 -12.69
N GLU A 88 -5.55 16.60 -13.89
CA GLU A 88 -5.55 15.62 -14.98
C GLU A 88 -4.13 15.23 -15.43
N GLN A 89 -3.19 16.18 -15.46
CA GLN A 89 -1.81 15.89 -15.82
C GLN A 89 -1.13 15.01 -14.78
N ASP A 90 -1.41 15.25 -13.49
CA ASP A 90 -0.85 14.45 -12.39
C ASP A 90 -1.39 13.02 -12.40
N GLN A 91 -2.68 12.83 -12.71
CA GLN A 91 -3.25 11.51 -12.94
C GLN A 91 -2.61 10.83 -14.15
N ALA A 92 -2.43 11.54 -15.26
CA ALA A 92 -1.79 11.01 -16.47
C ALA A 92 -0.34 10.57 -16.22
N LEU A 93 0.41 11.25 -15.34
CA LEU A 93 1.74 10.81 -14.91
C LEU A 93 1.69 9.46 -14.18
N ALA A 94 0.76 9.31 -13.21
CA ALA A 94 0.58 8.06 -12.48
C ALA A 94 0.18 6.90 -13.41
N GLU A 95 -0.73 7.15 -14.36
CA GLU A 95 -1.09 6.17 -15.39
C GLU A 95 0.09 5.80 -16.29
N THR A 96 0.94 6.77 -16.63
CA THR A 96 2.12 6.55 -17.48
C THR A 96 3.12 5.61 -16.79
N ILE A 97 3.30 5.73 -15.47
CA ILE A 97 4.11 4.79 -14.67
C ILE A 97 3.53 3.37 -14.75
N VAL A 98 2.22 3.22 -14.57
CA VAL A 98 1.56 1.91 -14.67
C VAL A 98 1.68 1.33 -16.08
N LYS A 99 1.48 2.15 -17.12
CA LYS A 99 1.61 1.74 -18.54
C LYS A 99 3.04 1.32 -18.88
N ALA A 100 4.04 1.98 -18.32
CA ALA A 100 5.44 1.58 -18.43
C ALA A 100 5.69 0.17 -17.86
N GLY A 101 4.86 -0.25 -16.89
CA GLY A 101 4.72 -1.61 -16.39
C GLY A 101 5.54 -1.85 -15.11
N ILE A 102 4.82 -2.10 -14.02
CA ILE A 102 5.37 -2.34 -12.68
C ILE A 102 5.46 -3.86 -12.46
N GLY A 103 6.59 -4.32 -11.94
CA GLY A 103 6.87 -5.72 -11.65
C GLY A 103 7.19 -6.58 -12.88
N PRO A 104 7.63 -7.83 -12.66
CA PRO A 104 8.12 -8.71 -13.73
C PRO A 104 7.07 -9.00 -14.81
N GLU A 105 5.80 -9.07 -14.41
CA GLU A 105 4.67 -9.31 -15.31
C GLU A 105 3.97 -8.01 -15.74
N SER A 106 4.56 -6.84 -15.43
CA SER A 106 3.96 -5.53 -15.68
C SER A 106 2.58 -5.30 -15.02
N ASN A 107 2.21 -6.10 -14.02
CA ASN A 107 0.91 -6.10 -13.35
C ASN A 107 0.95 -5.54 -11.91
N GLY A 108 2.06 -4.95 -11.50
CA GLY A 108 2.22 -4.35 -10.17
C GLY A 108 1.43 -3.05 -10.00
N THR A 109 1.54 -2.46 -8.80
CA THR A 109 0.76 -1.29 -8.39
C THR A 109 1.64 -0.11 -7.98
N LEU A 110 1.26 1.08 -8.40
CA LEU A 110 1.76 2.34 -7.86
C LEU A 110 0.86 2.77 -6.71
N VAL A 111 1.43 2.98 -5.52
CA VAL A 111 0.69 3.42 -4.33
C VAL A 111 1.23 4.78 -3.86
N ILE A 112 0.51 5.85 -4.17
CA ILE A 112 0.87 7.20 -3.77
C ILE A 112 0.33 7.44 -2.37
N ARG A 113 1.22 7.56 -1.38
CA ARG A 113 0.83 7.98 -0.03
C ARG A 113 0.56 9.48 -0.07
N ALA A 114 -0.55 9.92 0.51
CA ALA A 114 -1.07 11.28 0.39
C ALA A 114 -1.39 11.94 1.74
N GLY A 115 -0.65 11.57 2.79
CA GLY A 115 -0.80 12.11 4.15
C GLY A 115 -2.26 12.15 4.63
N LYS A 116 -2.79 13.37 4.81
CA LYS A 116 -4.17 13.62 5.27
C LYS A 116 -5.26 13.18 4.29
N GLU A 117 -4.92 13.01 3.01
CA GLU A 117 -5.85 12.52 1.98
C GLU A 117 -5.90 10.99 1.94
N GLY A 118 -4.97 10.30 2.60
CA GLY A 118 -4.89 8.84 2.66
C GLY A 118 -3.91 8.30 1.64
N CYS A 119 -4.37 7.49 0.68
CA CYS A 119 -3.54 7.02 -0.42
C CYS A 119 -4.33 6.79 -1.71
N TYR A 120 -3.60 6.82 -2.83
CA TYR A 120 -4.10 6.51 -4.16
C TYR A 120 -3.35 5.30 -4.72
N ALA A 121 -4.07 4.31 -5.23
CA ALA A 121 -3.49 3.15 -5.88
C ALA A 121 -3.83 3.14 -7.36
N PHE A 122 -2.82 2.98 -8.21
CA PHE A 122 -2.95 2.87 -9.66
C PHE A 122 -2.40 1.51 -10.11
N SER A 123 -3.20 0.78 -10.87
CA SER A 123 -2.81 -0.48 -11.50
C SER A 123 -3.42 -0.57 -12.90
N ARG A 124 -3.11 -1.65 -13.64
CA ARG A 124 -3.77 -1.94 -14.93
C ARG A 124 -5.28 -2.16 -14.79
N HIS A 125 -5.77 -2.38 -13.57
CA HIS A 125 -7.18 -2.58 -13.25
C HIS A 125 -7.93 -1.28 -12.95
N GLY A 126 -7.21 -0.15 -12.88
CA GLY A 126 -7.79 1.16 -12.63
C GLY A 126 -7.15 1.87 -11.43
N MET A 127 -7.85 2.90 -10.97
CA MET A 127 -7.46 3.73 -9.85
C MET A 127 -8.38 3.46 -8.66
N LEU A 128 -7.79 3.40 -7.46
CA LEU A 128 -8.50 3.32 -6.19
C LEU A 128 -8.04 4.47 -5.28
N GLU A 129 -9.00 5.14 -4.66
CA GLU A 129 -8.76 6.15 -3.63
C GLU A 129 -9.21 5.59 -2.28
N LEU A 130 -8.34 5.73 -1.27
CA LEU A 130 -8.63 5.33 0.09
C LEU A 130 -8.33 6.51 1.03
N PRO A 131 -9.34 7.03 1.75
CA PRO A 131 -9.16 8.21 2.59
C PRO A 131 -8.28 7.91 3.81
N ALA A 132 -7.64 8.91 4.40
CA ALA A 132 -6.98 8.75 5.69
C ALA A 132 -8.01 8.47 6.79
N PHE A 133 -7.67 7.70 7.83
CA PHE A 133 -8.54 7.49 8.98
C PHE A 133 -8.81 8.82 9.71
N LYS A 134 -10.07 9.26 9.81
CA LYS A 134 -10.43 10.63 10.27
C LYS A 134 -10.53 10.78 11.79
N TYR A 135 -10.70 9.69 12.53
CA TYR A 135 -10.95 9.72 13.98
C TYR A 135 -9.66 9.62 14.78
N VAL A 136 -8.67 10.46 14.46
CA VAL A 136 -7.33 10.41 15.03
C VAL A 136 -6.86 11.82 15.40
N ASN A 137 -6.29 11.95 16.60
CA ASN A 137 -5.61 13.18 17.01
C ASN A 137 -4.13 13.06 16.63
N VAL A 138 -3.72 13.81 15.60
CA VAL A 138 -2.33 13.77 15.11
C VAL A 138 -1.41 14.47 16.11
N VAL A 139 -0.44 13.73 16.64
CA VAL A 139 0.60 14.23 17.55
C VAL A 139 1.95 14.30 16.83
N ASP A 140 2.36 13.23 16.16
CA ASP A 140 3.64 13.15 15.46
C ASP A 140 3.50 12.30 14.18
N PRO A 141 3.62 12.87 12.97
CA PRO A 141 3.52 12.10 11.73
C PRO A 141 4.75 11.20 11.46
N THR A 142 5.81 11.33 12.25
CA THR A 142 7.06 10.59 12.06
C THR A 142 6.83 9.09 12.11
N GLY A 143 7.35 8.37 11.11
CA GLY A 143 7.24 6.91 11.04
C GLY A 143 5.91 6.39 10.49
N ALA A 144 4.92 7.25 10.23
CA ALA A 144 3.63 6.85 9.65
C ALA A 144 3.80 6.13 8.30
N GLY A 145 4.69 6.64 7.43
CA GLY A 145 5.01 6.01 6.15
C GLY A 145 5.63 4.63 6.30
N ASN A 146 6.56 4.45 7.25
CA ASN A 146 7.18 3.16 7.51
C ASN A 146 6.17 2.15 8.08
N THR A 147 5.32 2.58 9.01
CA THR A 147 4.23 1.75 9.55
C THR A 147 3.24 1.36 8.44
N PHE A 148 2.88 2.31 7.57
CA PHE A 148 2.03 2.04 6.40
C PHE A 148 2.63 0.95 5.52
N LEU A 149 3.90 1.09 5.10
CA LEU A 149 4.54 0.11 4.21
C LEU A 149 4.77 -1.25 4.87
N GLY A 150 5.05 -1.27 6.18
CA GLY A 150 5.17 -2.50 6.95
C GLY A 150 3.85 -3.27 7.01
N ALA A 151 2.75 -2.57 7.30
CA ALA A 151 1.41 -3.15 7.32
C ALA A 151 0.92 -3.55 5.92
N LEU A 152 1.25 -2.78 4.88
CA LEU A 152 1.00 -3.15 3.49
C LEU A 152 1.70 -4.46 3.13
N ALA A 153 3.01 -4.56 3.40
CA ALA A 153 3.78 -5.78 3.14
C ALA A 153 3.22 -6.97 3.92
N GLN A 154 2.82 -6.77 5.18
CA GLN A 154 2.18 -7.79 6.00
C GLN A 154 0.84 -8.24 5.41
N GLY A 155 -0.01 -7.31 4.97
CA GLY A 155 -1.28 -7.62 4.33
C GLY A 155 -1.12 -8.40 3.02
N LEU A 156 -0.09 -8.09 2.23
CA LEU A 156 0.19 -8.78 0.96
C LEU A 156 0.68 -10.22 1.13
N VAL A 157 1.14 -10.63 2.31
CA VAL A 157 1.52 -12.03 2.58
C VAL A 157 0.52 -12.77 3.47
N SER A 158 -0.52 -12.09 3.94
CA SER A 158 -1.46 -12.61 4.93
C SER A 158 -2.79 -13.00 4.29
N SER A 159 -2.83 -14.05 3.47
CA SER A 159 -4.10 -14.60 2.96
C SER A 159 -4.91 -15.38 4.01
N GLU A 160 -4.34 -15.67 5.19
CA GLU A 160 -4.99 -16.51 6.23
C GLU A 160 -4.94 -15.91 7.66
N ARG A 161 -4.51 -14.66 7.84
CA ARG A 161 -4.40 -14.08 9.20
C ARG A 161 -5.69 -13.41 9.65
N GLY A 162 -6.02 -13.57 10.93
CA GLY A 162 -7.23 -13.03 11.57
C GLY A 162 -7.58 -11.58 11.20
N PRO A 163 -6.67 -10.59 11.35
CA PRO A 163 -6.99 -9.21 10.98
C PRO A 163 -7.31 -9.01 9.50
N PHE A 164 -6.65 -9.73 8.59
CA PHE A 164 -6.93 -9.66 7.16
C PHE A 164 -8.28 -10.31 6.81
N ASN A 165 -8.58 -11.46 7.41
CA ASN A 165 -9.87 -12.12 7.26
C ASN A 165 -11.01 -11.25 7.80
N VAL A 166 -10.79 -10.59 8.93
CA VAL A 166 -11.75 -9.64 9.50
C VAL A 166 -11.98 -8.46 8.55
N VAL A 167 -10.93 -7.91 7.93
CA VAL A 167 -11.09 -6.87 6.90
C VAL A 167 -11.91 -7.39 5.72
N GLN A 168 -11.57 -8.57 5.19
CA GLN A 168 -12.28 -9.18 4.07
C GLN A 168 -13.76 -9.46 4.40
N GLU A 169 -14.05 -10.08 5.55
CA GLU A 169 -15.39 -10.40 6.02
C GLU A 169 -16.20 -9.13 6.28
N MET A 170 -15.63 -8.16 7.00
CA MET A 170 -16.30 -6.90 7.29
C MET A 170 -16.67 -6.17 6.01
N LEU A 171 -15.77 -6.13 5.03
CA LEU A 171 -15.99 -5.36 3.80
C LEU A 171 -16.83 -6.11 2.76
N ASN A 172 -16.86 -7.45 2.75
CA ASN A 172 -17.69 -8.25 1.84
C ASN A 172 -19.20 -7.94 1.88
N THR A 173 -19.68 -7.33 2.97
CA THR A 173 -21.06 -6.88 3.12
C THR A 173 -21.40 -5.60 2.33
N SER A 174 -20.41 -4.92 1.74
CA SER A 174 -20.61 -3.68 0.97
C SER A 174 -20.55 -3.94 -0.53
N GLU A 175 -21.56 -3.49 -1.28
CA GLU A 175 -21.57 -3.55 -2.75
C GLU A 175 -20.39 -2.77 -3.36
N ALA A 176 -20.09 -1.58 -2.83
CA ALA A 176 -18.94 -0.79 -3.25
C ALA A 176 -17.62 -1.57 -3.09
N TRP A 177 -17.47 -2.30 -1.99
CA TRP A 177 -16.32 -3.18 -1.79
C TRP A 177 -16.31 -4.37 -2.75
N GLN A 178 -17.45 -5.02 -2.99
CA GLN A 178 -17.54 -6.12 -3.96
C GLN A 178 -17.11 -5.67 -5.35
N ASN A 179 -17.50 -4.47 -5.77
CA ASN A 179 -17.07 -3.88 -7.05
C ASN A 179 -15.56 -3.68 -7.11
N ILE A 180 -14.95 -3.16 -6.04
CA ILE A 180 -13.48 -3.01 -5.94
C ILE A 180 -12.80 -4.38 -5.95
N ARG A 181 -13.32 -5.33 -5.19
CA ARG A 181 -12.81 -6.69 -5.09
C ARG A 181 -12.84 -7.42 -6.44
N ASN A 182 -13.89 -7.21 -7.22
CA ASN A 182 -14.04 -7.80 -8.55
C ASN A 182 -13.15 -7.11 -9.59
N ALA A 183 -12.93 -5.80 -9.46
CA ALA A 183 -12.07 -5.05 -10.38
C ALA A 183 -10.57 -5.36 -10.16
N TRP A 184 -10.15 -5.57 -8.91
CA TRP A 184 -8.74 -5.78 -8.55
C TRP A 184 -8.39 -7.27 -8.43
N LYS A 185 -7.21 -7.66 -8.91
CA LYS A 185 -6.69 -9.04 -8.83
C LYS A 185 -6.64 -9.61 -7.41
N ASP A 186 -6.53 -10.94 -7.35
CA ASP A 186 -6.38 -11.73 -6.12
C ASP A 186 -7.45 -11.40 -5.09
N GLU A 187 -8.71 -11.29 -5.55
CA GLU A 187 -9.86 -11.02 -4.68
C GLU A 187 -9.70 -9.75 -3.83
N GLY A 188 -9.22 -8.66 -4.43
CA GLY A 188 -9.07 -7.37 -3.73
C GLY A 188 -7.97 -7.36 -2.66
N LYS A 189 -6.95 -8.23 -2.78
CA LYS A 189 -5.85 -8.34 -1.82
C LYS A 189 -5.08 -7.04 -1.59
N ILE A 190 -4.74 -6.32 -2.66
CA ILE A 190 -4.06 -5.01 -2.56
C ILE A 190 -4.94 -3.98 -1.84
N PRO A 191 -6.20 -3.74 -2.27
CA PRO A 191 -7.13 -2.87 -1.53
C PRO A 191 -7.22 -3.21 -0.03
N ALA A 192 -7.35 -4.48 0.32
CA ALA A 192 -7.45 -4.89 1.73
C ALA A 192 -6.16 -4.61 2.51
N ALA A 193 -5.01 -4.89 1.90
CA ALA A 193 -3.71 -4.59 2.50
C ALA A 193 -3.48 -3.08 2.68
N LEU A 194 -3.98 -2.25 1.77
CA LEU A 194 -3.92 -0.78 1.89
C LEU A 194 -4.81 -0.28 3.03
N ILE A 195 -6.00 -0.85 3.22
CA ILE A 195 -6.86 -0.50 4.38
C ILE A 195 -6.15 -0.84 5.69
N CYS A 196 -5.52 -2.02 5.76
CA CYS A 196 -4.68 -2.37 6.90
C CYS A 196 -3.55 -1.36 7.11
N ALA A 197 -2.89 -0.95 6.04
CA ALA A 197 -1.81 0.04 6.08
C ALA A 197 -2.26 1.40 6.61
N ILE A 198 -3.43 1.88 6.19
CA ILE A 198 -4.02 3.14 6.66
C ILE A 198 -4.33 3.06 8.15
N VAL A 199 -4.98 1.98 8.60
CA VAL A 199 -5.33 1.81 10.01
C VAL A 199 -4.09 1.67 10.89
N ALA A 200 -3.08 0.92 10.45
CA ALA A 200 -1.80 0.82 11.18
C ALA A 200 -1.11 2.18 11.29
N ALA A 201 -1.02 2.93 10.18
CA ALA A 201 -0.41 4.25 10.16
C ALA A 201 -1.13 5.25 11.07
N SER A 202 -2.46 5.13 11.20
CA SER A 202 -3.22 6.00 12.09
C SER A 202 -2.90 5.79 13.57
N PHE A 203 -2.42 4.61 13.99
CA PHE A 203 -1.90 4.42 15.36
C PHE A 203 -0.52 5.06 15.55
N ALA A 204 0.31 5.04 14.51
CA ALA A 204 1.65 5.60 14.58
C ALA A 204 1.64 7.14 14.75
N ILE A 205 0.63 7.82 14.21
CA ILE A 205 0.55 9.28 14.27
C ILE A 205 -0.04 9.85 15.57
N GLU A 206 -0.58 9.01 16.45
CA GLU A 206 -1.27 9.41 17.68
C GLU A 206 -0.33 9.78 18.84
N GLN A 207 0.95 9.47 18.71
CA GLN A 207 1.93 9.72 19.75
C GLN A 207 3.34 9.77 19.15
N ILE A 208 4.29 10.28 19.93
CA ILE A 208 5.70 10.21 19.58
C ILE A 208 6.18 8.76 19.71
N GLY A 209 6.78 8.25 18.64
CA GLY A 209 7.32 6.89 18.57
C GLY A 209 6.26 5.81 18.29
N VAL A 210 6.66 4.54 18.43
CA VAL A 210 5.78 3.39 18.07
C VAL A 210 4.57 3.27 18.99
N PRO A 211 3.43 2.72 18.52
CA PRO A 211 2.22 2.56 19.33
C PRO A 211 2.49 1.82 20.64
N ARG A 212 1.84 2.25 21.72
CA ARG A 212 1.91 1.54 23.00
C ARG A 212 1.03 0.31 22.95
N ILE A 213 1.65 -0.86 23.10
CA ILE A 213 0.96 -2.15 23.11
C ILE A 213 0.56 -2.50 24.55
N SER A 214 -0.71 -2.86 24.74
CA SER A 214 -1.22 -3.43 25.98
C SER A 214 -2.14 -4.61 25.71
N PHE A 215 -2.40 -5.42 26.73
CA PHE A 215 -3.25 -6.61 26.64
C PHE A 215 -4.35 -6.57 27.70
N SER A 216 -5.57 -7.00 27.34
CA SER A 216 -6.63 -7.24 28.34
C SER A 216 -6.34 -8.49 29.17
N SER A 217 -7.13 -8.71 30.23
CA SER A 217 -7.12 -9.95 31.01
C SER A 217 -7.41 -11.21 30.17
N GLU A 218 -8.06 -11.05 29.02
CA GLU A 218 -8.37 -12.12 28.06
C GLU A 218 -7.27 -12.28 26.98
N GLY A 219 -6.15 -11.56 27.09
CA GLY A 219 -5.04 -11.63 26.13
C GLY A 219 -5.27 -10.89 24.82
N LEU A 220 -6.28 -10.01 24.74
CA LEU A 220 -6.57 -9.23 23.53
C LEU A 220 -5.60 -8.05 23.43
N GLU A 221 -5.00 -7.85 22.26
CA GLU A 221 -4.03 -6.78 21.98
C GLU A 221 -4.70 -5.42 21.71
N TYR A 222 -4.13 -4.36 22.27
CA TYR A 222 -4.55 -2.97 22.12
C TYR A 222 -3.36 -2.09 21.73
N TRP A 223 -3.61 -1.15 20.83
CA TRP A 223 -2.67 -0.16 20.34
C TRP A 223 -3.18 1.20 20.79
N ASN A 224 -2.41 1.91 21.60
CA ASN A 224 -2.82 3.19 22.18
C ASN A 224 -4.20 3.12 22.89
N GLY A 225 -4.52 1.96 23.48
CA GLY A 225 -5.79 1.73 24.17
C GLY A 225 -6.98 1.34 23.28
N ALA A 226 -6.81 1.21 21.96
CA ALA A 226 -7.85 0.74 21.05
C ALA A 226 -7.45 -0.55 20.33
N ARG A 227 -8.43 -1.41 20.02
CA ARG A 227 -8.18 -2.63 19.25
C ARG A 227 -8.01 -2.29 17.78
N TYR A 228 -7.06 -2.95 17.12
CA TYR A 228 -6.86 -2.82 15.67
C TYR A 228 -8.15 -3.11 14.88
N THR A 229 -8.85 -4.20 15.23
CA THR A 229 -10.11 -4.58 14.58
C THR A 229 -11.24 -3.59 14.80
N GLU A 230 -11.24 -2.87 15.92
CA GLU A 230 -12.22 -1.80 16.15
C GLU A 230 -11.98 -0.61 15.24
N ARG A 231 -10.71 -0.24 15.06
CA ARG A 231 -10.34 0.83 14.14
C ARG A 231 -10.67 0.47 12.67
N ILE A 232 -10.53 -0.80 12.30
CA ILE A 232 -10.99 -1.30 10.99
C ILE A 232 -12.51 -1.11 10.82
N ARG A 233 -13.33 -1.39 11.84
CA ARG A 233 -14.78 -1.16 11.78
C ARG A 233 -15.13 0.31 11.55
N LEU A 234 -14.47 1.20 12.30
CA LEU A 234 -14.65 2.65 12.15
C LEU A 234 -14.21 3.12 10.76
N TYR A 235 -13.09 2.59 10.25
CA TYR A 235 -12.63 2.88 8.90
C TYR A 235 -13.62 2.40 7.83
N LYS A 236 -14.18 1.18 7.96
CA LYS A 236 -15.23 0.69 7.07
C LYS A 236 -16.40 1.67 7.01
N LYS A 237 -16.89 2.14 8.16
CA LYS A 237 -18.00 3.10 8.22
C LYS A 237 -17.65 4.39 7.45
N GLN A 238 -16.47 4.95 7.73
CA GLN A 238 -15.97 6.13 7.02
C GLN A 238 -15.86 5.91 5.51
N PHE A 239 -15.35 4.75 5.10
CA PHE A 239 -15.17 4.40 3.70
C PHE A 239 -16.51 4.31 2.96
N MET A 240 -17.53 3.68 3.57
CA MET A 240 -18.86 3.61 2.98
C MET A 240 -19.49 5.00 2.84
N GLU A 241 -19.40 5.85 3.88
CA GLU A 241 -19.87 7.25 3.82
C GLU A 241 -19.26 8.01 2.63
N MET A 242 -17.97 7.81 2.36
CA MET A 242 -17.29 8.43 1.21
C MET A 242 -17.82 7.90 -0.13
N TYR A 243 -18.00 6.58 -0.26
CA TYR A 243 -18.45 5.96 -1.50
C TYR A 243 -19.91 6.26 -1.84
N ASP A 244 -20.79 6.30 -0.83
CA ASP A 244 -22.19 6.66 -0.99
C ASP A 244 -22.31 8.12 -1.46
N THR A 245 -21.52 9.03 -0.87
CA THR A 245 -21.45 10.43 -1.32
C THR A 245 -20.95 10.54 -2.77
N LEU A 246 -19.99 9.71 -3.17
CA LEU A 246 -19.45 9.72 -4.54
C LEU A 246 -20.42 9.13 -5.57
N SER A 247 -21.23 8.14 -5.19
CA SER A 247 -22.24 7.56 -6.08
C SER A 247 -23.42 8.50 -6.29
N GLU A 248 -23.88 9.19 -5.25
CA GLU A 248 -24.90 10.25 -5.32
C GLU A 248 -24.46 11.41 -6.23
N ASN A 249 -23.20 11.84 -6.14
CA ASN A 249 -22.66 12.92 -6.98
C ASN A 249 -22.44 12.52 -8.45
N ARG A 250 -22.36 11.22 -8.77
CA ARG A 250 -22.28 10.73 -10.17
C ARG A 250 -23.65 10.55 -10.82
N ASN A 251 -24.73 10.51 -10.02
CA ASN A 251 -26.11 10.48 -10.48
C ASN A 251 -26.89 11.70 -9.94
N PRO A 252 -26.54 12.94 -10.34
CA PRO A 252 -27.38 14.08 -10.02
C PRO A 252 -28.62 13.99 -10.92
N ILE A 253 -29.68 13.36 -10.40
CA ILE A 253 -31.10 13.41 -10.83
C ILE A 253 -31.30 13.65 -12.34
N SER A 254 -31.71 12.57 -13.03
CA SER A 254 -32.35 12.57 -14.36
C SER A 254 -33.46 13.60 -14.51
#